data_AF-A0A7S3HH94-F1
#
_entry.id   AF-A0A7S3HH94-F1
#
_cell.length_a   1.000
_cell.length_b   1.000
_cell.length_c   1.000
_cell.angle_alpha   90.00
_cell.angle_beta   90.00
_cell.angle_gamma   90.00
#
_symmetry.space_group_name_H-M   'P 1'
#
loop_
_entity.id
_entity.type
_entity.pdbx_description
1 polymer ?
#
loop_
_entity_poly.entity_id
_entity_poly.type
_entity_poly.pdbx_seq_one_letter_code
_entity_poly.pdbx_strand_id
1 'polypeptide(L)'
;QQVALELYRNISRGPLIIPTFDQYIAVNELLSDNVNALGASGDLLSQTEFGRAFTNLLYKGSLHFAPRGDDVTSFVEYMNTTFTSFQTIEHYIHDTEEEAVDFILNSESDIPALALIVLRQITPEKVNYVIRQNYTTLPNTNQVIEEAVIGLNEAYQDYFFSGFLTLQSAVDNWAFNYTNAISGPNNPSAPASCTGAPQATFVPYPTPEYNQNPFYNQV
;
A
#
# COMPACT_ATOMS: atom_id res chain seq x y z
N GLN A 1 -19.23 -16.72 5.58
CA GLN A 1 -18.28 -17.04 4.48
C GLN A 1 -18.78 -16.57 3.10
N GLN A 2 -19.97 -16.99 2.62
CA GLN A 2 -20.47 -16.58 1.29
C GLN A 2 -20.61 -15.06 1.08
N VAL A 3 -21.12 -14.32 2.07
CA VAL A 3 -21.34 -12.86 1.96
C VAL A 3 -20.02 -12.07 1.85
N ALA A 4 -18.98 -12.46 2.59
CA ALA A 4 -17.66 -11.83 2.49
C ALA A 4 -17.00 -12.09 1.13
N LEU A 5 -17.20 -13.29 0.57
CA LEU A 5 -16.70 -13.67 -0.75
C LEU A 5 -17.43 -12.94 -1.89
N GLU A 6 -18.74 -12.69 -1.75
CA GLU A 6 -19.52 -11.90 -2.72
C GLU A 6 -19.20 -10.41 -2.64
N LEU A 7 -19.01 -9.86 -1.43
CA LEU A 7 -18.56 -8.48 -1.25
C LEU A 7 -17.18 -8.28 -1.87
N TYR A 8 -16.24 -9.21 -1.61
CA TYR A 8 -14.92 -9.25 -2.23
C TYR A 8 -15.02 -9.22 -3.76
N ARG A 9 -15.77 -10.18 -4.35
CA ARG A 9 -15.93 -10.27 -5.81
C ARG A 9 -16.63 -9.07 -6.43
N ASN A 10 -17.55 -8.41 -5.72
CA ASN A 10 -18.27 -7.27 -6.26
C ASN A 10 -17.46 -5.98 -6.19
N ILE A 11 -16.67 -5.78 -5.13
CA ILE A 11 -15.80 -4.61 -5.01
C ILE A 11 -14.62 -4.73 -5.99
N SER A 12 -14.13 -5.94 -6.25
CA SER A 12 -12.89 -6.15 -6.99
C SER A 12 -13.02 -6.38 -8.50
N ARG A 13 -14.22 -6.19 -9.08
CA ARG A 13 -14.49 -6.35 -10.51
C ARG A 13 -14.33 -5.07 -11.35
N GLY A 14 -13.88 -3.98 -10.76
CA GLY A 14 -13.78 -2.70 -11.45
C GLY A 14 -12.60 -1.86 -10.95
N PRO A 15 -12.47 -0.63 -11.46
CA PRO A 15 -11.46 0.29 -10.98
C PRO A 15 -11.58 0.49 -9.47
N LEU A 16 -10.48 0.28 -8.75
CA LEU A 16 -10.40 0.48 -7.31
C LEU A 16 -9.76 1.83 -7.03
N ILE A 17 -10.50 2.68 -6.31
CA ILE A 17 -9.95 3.91 -5.76
C ILE A 17 -9.09 3.52 -4.56
N ILE A 18 -7.81 3.87 -4.60
CA ILE A 18 -6.89 3.62 -3.48
C ILE A 18 -7.42 4.40 -2.26
N PRO A 19 -7.70 3.72 -1.13
CA PRO A 19 -8.22 4.39 0.04
C PRO A 19 -7.15 5.28 0.65
N THR A 20 -7.58 6.37 1.28
CA THR A 20 -6.69 7.19 2.10
C THR A 20 -6.18 6.37 3.29
N PHE A 21 -5.10 6.83 3.93
CA PHE A 21 -4.56 6.16 5.11
C PHE A 21 -5.63 6.02 6.22
N ASP A 22 -6.37 7.10 6.52
CA ASP A 22 -7.46 7.05 7.51
C ASP A 22 -8.56 6.04 7.14
N GLN A 23 -8.94 5.96 5.86
CA GLN A 23 -9.92 4.97 5.39
C GLN A 23 -9.41 3.54 5.53
N TYR A 24 -8.15 3.30 5.17
CA TYR A 24 -7.53 1.98 5.32
C TYR A 24 -7.50 1.53 6.79
N ILE A 25 -7.12 2.43 7.69
CA ILE A 25 -7.07 2.14 9.14
C ILE A 25 -8.47 1.96 9.72
N ALA A 26 -9.47 2.74 9.29
CA ALA A 26 -10.85 2.54 9.74
C ALA A 26 -11.40 1.17 9.32
N VAL A 27 -11.05 0.70 8.12
CA VAL A 27 -11.39 -0.66 7.67
C VAL A 27 -10.64 -1.70 8.50
N ASN A 28 -9.36 -1.48 8.79
CA ASN A 28 -8.58 -2.36 9.64
C ASN A 28 -9.20 -2.49 11.05
N GLU A 29 -9.57 -1.38 11.69
CA GLU A 29 -10.19 -1.38 13.02
C GLU A 29 -11.53 -2.11 13.02
N LEU A 30 -12.39 -1.82 12.02
CA LEU A 30 -13.66 -2.53 11.86
C LEU A 30 -13.45 -4.04 11.70
N LEU A 31 -12.48 -4.48 10.90
CA LEU A 31 -12.23 -5.90 10.67
C LEU A 31 -11.56 -6.57 11.89
N SER A 32 -10.62 -5.90 12.53
CA SER A 32 -9.90 -6.39 13.71
C SER A 32 -10.86 -6.64 14.88
N ASP A 33 -11.78 -5.71 15.15
CA ASP A 33 -12.80 -5.88 16.20
C ASP A 33 -13.69 -7.11 15.95
N ASN A 34 -14.04 -7.35 14.68
CA ASN A 34 -14.85 -8.49 14.30
C ASN A 34 -14.06 -9.82 14.34
N VAL A 35 -12.77 -9.82 14.00
CA VAL A 35 -11.94 -11.03 14.06
C VAL A 35 -11.57 -11.39 15.49
N ASN A 36 -11.30 -10.41 16.36
CA ASN A 36 -11.12 -10.65 17.79
C ASN A 36 -12.37 -11.28 18.43
N ALA A 37 -13.56 -10.93 17.95
CA ALA A 37 -14.82 -11.56 18.35
C ALA A 37 -14.95 -13.03 17.89
N LEU A 38 -14.17 -13.48 16.91
CA LEU A 38 -14.18 -14.85 16.39
C LEU A 38 -13.24 -15.82 17.12
N GLY A 39 -12.40 -15.34 18.04
CA GLY A 39 -11.48 -16.15 18.86
C GLY A 39 -10.59 -17.08 18.02
N ALA A 40 -10.54 -18.37 18.38
CA ALA A 40 -9.71 -19.38 17.70
C ALA A 40 -10.00 -19.55 16.18
N SER A 41 -11.13 -19.04 15.69
CA SER A 41 -11.44 -19.05 14.26
C SER A 41 -10.68 -17.96 13.49
N GLY A 42 -10.26 -16.89 14.15
CA GLY A 42 -9.41 -15.83 13.58
C GLY A 42 -8.00 -16.33 13.26
N ASP A 43 -7.41 -17.12 14.16
CA ASP A 43 -6.10 -17.75 13.97
C ASP A 43 -6.11 -18.79 12.83
N LEU A 44 -7.24 -19.48 12.65
CA LEU A 44 -7.45 -20.40 11.52
C LEU A 44 -7.62 -19.64 10.20
N LEU A 45 -8.28 -18.48 10.23
CA LEU A 45 -8.43 -17.61 9.07
C LEU A 45 -7.09 -17.06 8.60
N SER A 46 -6.24 -16.55 9.49
CA SER A 46 -4.90 -16.02 9.15
C SER A 46 -3.96 -17.06 8.53
N GLN A 47 -4.19 -18.35 8.78
CA GLN A 47 -3.45 -19.46 8.16
C GLN A 47 -3.88 -19.78 6.72
N THR A 48 -5.04 -19.30 6.27
CA THR A 48 -5.52 -19.47 4.89
C THR A 48 -4.89 -18.45 3.94
N GLU A 49 -4.83 -18.75 2.64
CA GLU A 49 -4.40 -17.76 1.62
C GLU A 49 -5.21 -16.46 1.69
N PHE A 50 -6.52 -16.57 1.96
CA PHE A 50 -7.38 -15.43 2.20
C PHE A 50 -6.92 -14.62 3.42
N GLY A 51 -6.73 -15.24 4.59
CA GLY A 51 -6.27 -14.50 5.77
C GLY A 51 -4.89 -13.87 5.61
N ARG A 52 -4.00 -14.45 4.79
CA ARG A 52 -2.70 -13.87 4.45
C ARG A 52 -2.83 -12.56 3.65
N ALA A 53 -3.68 -12.54 2.62
CA ALA A 53 -3.96 -11.33 1.84
C ALA A 53 -4.59 -10.21 2.69
N PHE A 54 -5.36 -10.59 3.72
CA PHE A 54 -5.99 -9.65 4.65
C PHE A 54 -5.20 -9.42 5.93
N THR A 55 -4.01 -9.99 6.12
CA THR A 55 -3.30 -9.94 7.42
C THR A 55 -3.05 -8.49 7.87
N ASN A 56 -2.67 -7.60 6.95
CA ASN A 56 -2.46 -6.18 7.26
C ASN A 56 -3.77 -5.41 7.53
N LEU A 57 -4.93 -5.97 7.17
CA LEU A 57 -6.24 -5.46 7.55
C LEU A 57 -6.77 -6.07 8.85
N LEU A 58 -6.26 -7.23 9.26
CA LEU A 58 -6.67 -7.92 10.47
C LEU A 58 -5.82 -7.55 11.69
N TYR A 59 -4.60 -7.06 11.46
CA TYR A 59 -3.67 -6.66 12.51
C TYR A 59 -3.18 -5.25 12.24
N LYS A 60 -3.34 -4.37 13.23
CA LYS A 60 -2.80 -3.01 13.20
C LYS A 60 -1.31 -3.06 13.50
N GLY A 61 -0.50 -3.17 12.45
CA GLY A 61 0.95 -3.26 12.59
C GLY A 61 1.64 -1.90 12.75
N SER A 62 2.88 -1.90 13.23
CA SER A 62 3.70 -0.70 13.37
C SER A 62 4.29 -0.23 12.04
N LEU A 63 4.53 1.09 11.91
CA LEU A 63 5.21 1.67 10.75
C LEU A 63 6.65 2.03 11.07
N HIS A 64 7.58 1.66 10.20
CA HIS A 64 9.01 1.92 10.38
C HIS A 64 9.50 2.85 9.28
N PHE A 65 10.38 3.78 9.62
CA PHE A 65 10.94 4.76 8.69
C PHE A 65 12.46 4.79 8.77
N ALA A 66 13.12 4.92 7.61
CA ALA A 66 14.57 5.02 7.51
C ALA A 66 15.02 5.76 6.23
N PRO A 67 16.28 6.21 6.14
CA PRO A 67 17.15 6.54 7.27
C PRO A 67 16.66 7.82 7.96
N ARG A 68 17.03 8.02 9.23
CA ARG A 68 16.71 9.26 9.95
C ARG A 68 17.31 10.46 9.22
N GLY A 69 16.48 11.45 8.94
CA GLY A 69 16.87 12.70 8.28
C GLY A 69 15.67 13.59 7.99
N ASP A 70 15.94 14.74 7.38
CA ASP A 70 14.92 15.78 7.13
C ASP A 70 13.75 15.26 6.29
N ASP A 71 14.01 14.41 5.29
CA ASP A 71 12.98 13.78 4.46
C ASP A 71 12.02 12.93 5.29
N VAL A 72 12.53 12.05 6.16
CA VAL A 72 11.71 11.21 7.03
C VAL A 72 10.96 12.05 8.06
N THR A 73 11.62 13.03 8.67
CA THR A 73 10.97 13.93 9.63
C THR A 73 9.83 14.71 8.98
N SER A 74 10.05 15.28 7.80
CA SER A 74 9.02 15.99 7.04
C SER A 74 7.87 15.07 6.63
N PHE A 75 8.17 13.84 6.22
CA PHE A 75 7.13 12.87 5.87
C PHE A 75 6.29 12.47 7.09
N VAL A 76 6.91 12.18 8.23
CA VAL A 76 6.19 11.85 9.47
C VAL A 76 5.34 13.03 9.96
N GLU A 77 5.83 14.27 9.83
CA GLU A 77 5.04 15.47 10.12
C GLU A 77 3.84 15.60 9.17
N TYR A 78 4.04 15.37 7.86
CA TYR A 78 2.96 15.32 6.89
C TYR A 78 1.91 14.26 7.25
N MET A 79 2.34 13.05 7.63
CA MET A 79 1.43 11.98 8.05
C MET A 79 0.61 12.38 9.29
N ASN A 80 1.26 12.95 10.30
CA ASN A 80 0.61 13.41 11.54
C ASN A 80 -0.41 14.54 11.31
N THR A 81 -0.15 15.42 10.34
CA THR A 81 -1.01 16.57 10.04
C THR A 81 -2.12 16.23 9.06
N THR A 82 -1.90 15.27 8.17
CA THR A 82 -2.85 14.89 7.11
C THR A 82 -3.81 13.78 7.54
N PHE A 83 -3.34 12.83 8.34
CA PHE A 83 -4.09 11.61 8.67
C PHE A 83 -4.30 11.50 10.18
N THR A 84 -5.57 11.55 10.61
CA THR A 84 -5.90 11.50 12.04
C THR A 84 -5.55 10.14 12.64
N SER A 85 -5.73 9.07 11.86
CA SER A 85 -5.47 7.70 12.30
C SER A 85 -3.98 7.41 12.48
N PHE A 86 -3.08 8.21 11.90
CA PHE A 86 -1.63 8.00 12.05
C PHE A 86 -1.16 8.13 13.51
N GLN A 87 -1.80 9.00 14.30
CA GLN A 87 -1.52 9.17 15.73
C GLN A 87 -1.86 7.92 16.57
N THR A 88 -2.67 7.02 16.02
CA THR A 88 -3.12 5.80 16.71
C THR A 88 -2.26 4.58 16.38
N ILE A 89 -1.23 4.75 15.54
CA ILE A 89 -0.35 3.68 15.08
C ILE A 89 1.04 3.90 15.65
N GLU A 90 1.60 2.84 16.23
CA GLU A 90 2.99 2.85 16.65
C GLU A 90 3.90 3.02 15.44
N HIS A 91 4.84 3.95 15.55
CA HIS A 91 5.82 4.14 14.51
C HIS A 91 7.20 4.45 15.05
N TYR A 92 8.21 4.00 14.31
CA TYR A 92 9.61 4.03 14.71
C TYR A 92 10.46 4.64 13.58
N ILE A 93 11.36 5.55 13.94
CA ILE A 93 12.34 6.14 13.02
C ILE A 93 13.71 5.56 13.37
N HIS A 94 14.38 4.96 12.38
CA HIS A 94 15.67 4.28 12.50
C HIS A 94 16.75 5.08 11.79
N ASP A 95 17.99 4.97 12.24
CA ASP A 95 19.10 5.73 11.64
C ASP A 95 19.46 5.16 10.26
N THR A 96 19.28 3.84 10.07
CA THR A 96 19.58 3.15 8.80
C THR A 96 18.49 2.14 8.39
N GLU A 97 18.48 1.78 7.11
CA GLU A 97 17.61 0.71 6.59
C GLU A 97 17.96 -0.66 7.22
N GLU A 98 19.23 -0.93 7.48
CA GLU A 98 19.70 -2.18 8.09
C GLU A 98 19.23 -2.31 9.54
N GLU A 99 19.39 -1.25 10.34
CA GLU A 99 18.89 -1.20 11.72
C GLU A 99 17.37 -1.43 11.79
N ALA A 100 16.62 -0.81 10.88
CA ALA A 100 15.17 -0.99 10.82
C ALA A 100 14.78 -2.44 10.54
N VAL A 101 15.48 -3.10 9.61
CA VAL A 101 15.25 -4.51 9.27
C VAL A 101 15.61 -5.40 10.46
N ASP A 102 16.76 -5.18 11.10
CA ASP A 102 17.19 -5.94 12.26
C ASP A 102 16.22 -5.78 13.43
N PHE A 103 15.69 -4.57 13.66
CA PHE A 103 14.66 -4.34 14.66
C PHE A 103 13.40 -5.13 14.35
N ILE A 104 12.89 -5.07 13.12
CA ILE A 104 11.66 -5.77 12.73
C ILE A 104 11.82 -7.29 12.86
N LEU A 105 12.99 -7.85 12.48
CA LEU A 105 13.22 -9.30 12.50
C LEU A 105 13.53 -9.85 13.90
N ASN A 106 14.19 -9.06 14.75
CA ASN A 106 14.69 -9.54 16.05
C ASN A 106 13.94 -8.94 17.25
N SER A 107 13.00 -8.00 17.06
CA SER A 107 12.21 -7.51 18.18
C SER A 107 11.33 -8.61 18.74
N GLU A 108 11.33 -8.77 20.06
CA GLU A 108 10.32 -9.54 20.79
C GLU A 108 8.99 -8.77 20.90
N SER A 109 8.77 -7.74 20.06
CA SER A 109 7.54 -6.97 20.07
C SER A 109 6.40 -7.87 19.60
N ASP A 110 5.33 -7.94 20.39
CA ASP A 110 4.10 -8.66 20.03
C ASP A 110 3.36 -8.00 18.85
N ILE A 111 3.75 -6.79 18.45
CA ILE A 111 3.11 -6.03 17.37
C ILE A 111 3.85 -6.27 16.06
N PRO A 112 3.20 -6.89 15.04
CA PRO A 112 3.83 -7.10 13.75
C PRO A 112 4.08 -5.77 13.04
N ALA A 113 5.17 -5.67 12.27
CA ALA A 113 5.40 -4.49 11.43
C ALA A 113 4.48 -4.51 10.20
N LEU A 114 3.74 -3.42 9.97
CA LEU A 114 2.93 -3.21 8.78
C LEU A 114 3.81 -2.95 7.55
N ALA A 115 4.78 -2.04 7.70
CA ALA A 115 5.71 -1.69 6.63
C ALA A 115 6.95 -0.96 7.16
N LEU A 116 8.03 -1.05 6.38
CA LEU A 116 9.22 -0.20 6.47
C LEU A 116 9.30 0.68 5.22
N ILE A 117 9.29 2.00 5.42
CA ILE A 117 9.40 3.00 4.37
C ILE A 117 10.81 3.59 4.40
N VAL A 118 11.53 3.43 3.30
CA VAL A 118 12.91 3.88 3.14
C VAL A 118 12.96 5.03 2.14
N LEU A 119 13.24 6.24 2.60
CA LEU A 119 13.38 7.42 1.75
C LEU A 119 14.85 7.60 1.36
N ARG A 120 15.21 7.27 0.11
CA ARG A 120 16.61 7.26 -0.33
C ARG A 120 17.05 8.60 -0.93
N GLN A 121 16.18 9.20 -1.74
CA GLN A 121 16.45 10.49 -2.38
C GLN A 121 15.13 11.13 -2.78
N ILE A 122 14.78 12.27 -2.17
CA ILE A 122 13.57 13.02 -2.48
C ILE A 122 13.96 14.42 -2.96
N THR A 123 13.97 14.60 -4.28
CA THR A 123 14.37 15.85 -4.95
C THR A 123 13.40 16.16 -6.10
N PRO A 124 13.28 17.42 -6.54
CA PRO A 124 12.42 17.76 -7.68
C PRO A 124 12.75 16.97 -8.96
N GLU A 125 14.01 16.60 -9.16
CA GLU A 125 14.46 15.84 -10.32
C GLU A 125 14.28 14.33 -10.16
N LYS A 126 14.21 13.85 -8.91
CA LYS A 126 14.21 12.42 -8.60
C LYS A 126 13.58 12.13 -7.26
N VAL A 127 12.53 11.30 -7.29
CA VAL A 127 11.89 10.69 -6.12
C VAL A 127 12.23 9.21 -6.11
N ASN A 128 12.93 8.75 -5.08
CA ASN A 128 13.36 7.38 -4.90
C ASN A 128 13.14 6.94 -3.46
N TYR A 129 12.17 6.06 -3.27
CA TYR A 129 11.86 5.44 -1.99
C TYR A 129 11.56 3.95 -2.17
N VAL A 130 11.55 3.22 -1.07
CA VAL A 130 11.21 1.80 -1.02
C VAL A 130 10.18 1.59 0.07
N ILE A 131 9.12 0.83 -0.22
CA ILE A 131 8.18 0.33 0.78
C ILE A 131 8.39 -1.17 0.89
N ARG A 132 8.82 -1.64 2.06
CA ARG A 132 9.01 -3.05 2.39
C ARG A 132 7.86 -3.50 3.27
N GLN A 133 7.22 -4.60 2.90
CA GLN A 133 6.23 -5.29 3.73
C GLN A 133 6.59 -6.77 3.85
N ASN A 134 5.93 -7.49 4.76
CA ASN A 134 6.15 -8.92 4.90
C ASN A 134 5.80 -9.65 3.59
N TYR A 135 6.62 -10.62 3.18
CA TYR A 135 6.47 -11.30 1.90
C TYR A 135 5.14 -12.06 1.77
N THR A 136 4.51 -12.44 2.90
CA THR A 136 3.21 -13.12 2.89
C THR A 136 2.04 -12.20 2.55
N THR A 137 2.26 -10.88 2.56
CA THR A 137 1.22 -9.88 2.30
C THR A 137 1.32 -9.26 0.91
N LEU A 138 2.40 -9.50 0.17
CA LEU A 138 2.60 -9.00 -1.19
C LEU A 138 2.81 -10.14 -2.18
N PRO A 139 2.31 -10.02 -3.43
CA PRO A 139 2.65 -10.95 -4.49
C PRO A 139 4.17 -11.04 -4.69
N ASN A 140 4.65 -12.23 -5.02
CA ASN A 140 6.08 -12.45 -5.25
C ASN A 140 6.58 -11.59 -6.42
N THR A 141 7.48 -10.65 -6.13
CA THR A 141 8.03 -9.70 -7.10
C THR A 141 9.17 -10.28 -7.96
N ASN A 142 9.60 -11.52 -7.69
CA ASN A 142 10.60 -12.22 -8.52
C ASN A 142 10.04 -12.71 -9.86
N GLN A 143 8.72 -12.66 -10.05
CA GLN A 143 8.07 -12.96 -11.31
C GLN A 143 7.28 -11.72 -11.74
N VAL A 144 7.74 -11.05 -12.80
CA VAL A 144 6.86 -10.14 -13.53
C VAL A 144 5.84 -11.03 -14.21
N ILE A 145 4.64 -11.13 -13.65
CA ILE A 145 3.55 -11.91 -14.24
C ILE A 145 3.07 -11.15 -15.49
N GLU A 146 3.77 -11.35 -16.61
CA GLU A 146 3.35 -11.00 -17.97
C GLU A 146 2.55 -12.14 -18.61
N GLU A 147 1.76 -12.87 -17.82
CA GLU A 147 0.90 -13.90 -18.40
C GLU A 147 -0.43 -13.26 -18.81
N ALA A 148 -0.72 -13.32 -20.12
CA ALA A 148 -2.06 -13.07 -20.63
C ALA A 148 -3.00 -14.16 -20.09
N VAL A 149 -3.50 -13.98 -18.89
CA VAL A 149 -4.47 -14.89 -18.25
C VAL A 149 -5.82 -14.72 -18.95
N ILE A 150 -6.57 -15.81 -19.16
CA ILE A 150 -7.98 -15.73 -19.60
C ILE A 150 -8.82 -15.31 -18.39
N GLY A 151 -9.53 -14.18 -18.47
CA GLY A 151 -10.30 -13.60 -17.36
C GLY A 151 -9.59 -12.46 -16.62
N LEU A 152 -10.11 -12.04 -15.47
CA LEU A 152 -9.48 -11.01 -14.63
C LEU A 152 -8.39 -11.64 -13.77
N ASN A 153 -7.13 -11.18 -13.92
CA ASN A 153 -6.09 -11.49 -12.95
C ASN A 153 -6.44 -10.75 -11.65
N GLU A 154 -6.67 -11.45 -10.54
CA GLU A 154 -7.06 -10.86 -9.25
C GLU A 154 -5.86 -10.61 -8.32
N ALA A 155 -4.64 -11.06 -8.67
CA ALA A 155 -3.45 -10.92 -7.82
C ALA A 155 -3.08 -9.46 -7.52
N TYR A 156 -3.55 -8.52 -8.33
CA TYR A 156 -3.37 -7.09 -8.05
C TYR A 156 -4.10 -6.63 -6.78
N GLN A 157 -5.15 -7.35 -6.37
CA GLN A 157 -5.96 -7.01 -5.20
C GLN A 157 -5.16 -7.17 -3.90
N ASP A 158 -4.15 -8.03 -3.90
CA ASP A 158 -3.26 -8.21 -2.75
C ASP A 158 -2.50 -6.91 -2.43
N TYR A 159 -2.12 -6.10 -3.43
CA TYR A 159 -1.51 -4.78 -3.21
C TYR A 159 -2.49 -3.77 -2.59
N PHE A 160 -3.79 -3.92 -2.89
CA PHE A 160 -4.83 -3.08 -2.33
C PHE A 160 -5.08 -3.42 -0.85
N PHE A 161 -5.29 -4.70 -0.55
CA PHE A 161 -5.63 -5.16 0.80
C PHE A 161 -4.42 -5.17 1.74
N SER A 162 -3.19 -5.35 1.23
CA SER A 162 -1.96 -5.22 2.04
C SER A 162 -1.67 -3.81 2.54
N GLY A 163 -2.37 -2.80 2.02
CA GLY A 163 -2.12 -1.40 2.35
C GLY A 163 -0.93 -0.78 1.62
N PHE A 164 -0.25 -1.55 0.76
CA PHE A 164 0.89 -1.05 -0.03
C PHE A 164 0.52 0.19 -0.84
N LEU A 165 -0.58 0.13 -1.58
CA LEU A 165 -1.02 1.24 -2.42
C LEU A 165 -1.43 2.46 -1.62
N THR A 166 -2.00 2.25 -0.43
CA THR A 166 -2.33 3.35 0.48
C THR A 166 -1.08 4.05 0.98
N LEU A 167 -0.06 3.28 1.39
CA LEU A 167 1.23 3.83 1.81
C LEU A 167 1.94 4.52 0.64
N GLN A 168 1.91 3.91 -0.56
CA GLN A 168 2.47 4.49 -1.77
C GLN A 168 1.81 5.83 -2.09
N SER A 169 0.48 5.88 -2.11
CA SER A 169 -0.28 7.11 -2.34
C SER A 169 0.05 8.19 -1.29
N ALA A 170 0.20 7.82 -0.02
CA ALA A 170 0.61 8.77 1.02
C ALA A 170 2.01 9.34 0.79
N VAL A 171 2.99 8.48 0.46
CA VAL A 171 4.37 8.91 0.13
C VAL A 171 4.38 9.77 -1.13
N ASP A 172 3.66 9.38 -2.18
CA ASP A 172 3.62 10.11 -3.45
C ASP A 172 2.97 11.49 -3.29
N ASN A 173 1.87 11.59 -2.52
CA ASN A 173 1.22 12.86 -2.23
C ASN A 173 2.14 13.79 -1.43
N TRP A 174 2.83 13.26 -0.42
CA TRP A 174 3.84 14.00 0.32
C TRP A 174 4.98 14.45 -0.59
N ALA A 175 5.60 13.53 -1.34
CA ALA A 175 6.74 13.81 -2.20
C ALA A 175 6.39 14.85 -3.27
N PHE A 176 5.18 14.80 -3.83
CA PHE A 176 4.69 15.81 -4.76
C PHE A 176 4.60 17.20 -4.11
N ASN A 177 4.03 17.30 -2.91
CA ASN A 177 3.91 18.57 -2.20
C ASN A 177 5.29 19.10 -1.77
N TYR A 178 6.12 18.21 -1.22
CA TYR A 178 7.48 18.51 -0.75
C TYR A 178 8.36 19.02 -1.89
N THR A 179 8.43 18.29 -3.01
CA THR A 179 9.27 18.66 -4.16
C THR A 179 8.80 19.95 -4.83
N ASN A 180 7.49 20.19 -4.92
CA ASN A 180 6.96 21.47 -5.40
C ASN A 180 7.30 22.63 -4.46
N ALA A 181 7.27 22.43 -3.14
CA ALA A 181 7.60 23.46 -2.16
C ALA A 181 9.09 23.87 -2.20
N ILE A 182 9.99 22.94 -2.53
CA ILE A 182 11.44 23.20 -2.66
C ILE A 182 11.88 23.44 -4.12
N SER A 183 10.93 23.52 -5.06
CA SER A 183 11.22 23.83 -6.46
C SER A 183 11.72 25.27 -6.61
N GLY A 184 12.50 25.53 -7.65
CA GLY A 184 13.17 26.82 -7.84
C GLY A 184 13.50 27.09 -9.30
N PRO A 185 14.17 28.21 -9.64
CA PRO A 185 14.41 28.61 -11.02
C PRO A 185 15.15 27.57 -11.87
N ASN A 186 15.93 26.69 -11.23
CA ASN A 186 16.74 25.66 -11.86
C ASN A 186 16.17 24.24 -11.70
N ASN A 187 15.09 24.07 -10.94
CA ASN A 187 14.52 22.77 -10.58
C ASN A 187 13.09 22.69 -11.11
N PRO A 188 12.71 21.62 -11.82
CA PRO A 188 11.38 21.49 -12.39
C PRO A 188 10.32 21.45 -11.28
N SER A 189 9.28 22.27 -11.42
CA SER A 189 8.05 22.17 -10.61
C SER A 189 6.93 21.55 -11.46
N ALA A 190 5.91 21.01 -10.80
CA ALA A 190 4.67 20.71 -11.50
C ALA A 190 4.12 21.99 -12.15
N PRO A 191 3.55 21.92 -13.37
CA PRO A 191 2.90 23.07 -13.99
C PRO A 191 1.80 23.63 -13.08
N ALA A 192 1.63 24.95 -13.04
CA ALA A 192 0.60 25.61 -12.22
C ALA A 192 -0.84 25.17 -12.56
N SER A 193 -1.05 24.53 -13.71
CA SER A 193 -2.32 23.93 -14.12
C SER A 193 -2.63 22.60 -13.42
N CYS A 194 -1.65 21.97 -12.76
CA CYS A 194 -1.83 20.75 -12.00
C CYS A 194 -2.26 21.10 -10.57
N THR A 195 -3.54 20.89 -10.25
CA THR A 195 -4.08 21.13 -8.91
C THR A 195 -3.98 19.86 -8.06
N GLY A 196 -2.90 19.73 -7.30
CA GLY A 196 -2.69 18.63 -6.37
C GLY A 196 -1.93 17.44 -6.97
N ALA A 197 -1.54 16.52 -6.10
CA ALA A 197 -0.85 15.30 -6.46
C ALA A 197 -1.77 14.39 -7.31
N PRO A 198 -1.21 13.66 -8.30
CA PRO A 198 -2.00 12.78 -9.16
C PRO A 198 -2.63 11.65 -8.33
N GLN A 199 -3.95 11.48 -8.47
CA GLN A 199 -4.65 10.38 -7.83
C GLN A 199 -4.45 9.09 -8.66
N ALA A 200 -3.69 8.14 -8.11
CA ALA A 200 -3.60 6.82 -8.70
C ALA A 200 -4.96 6.10 -8.59
N THR A 201 -5.43 5.57 -9.72
CA THR A 201 -6.60 4.68 -9.77
C THR A 201 -6.12 3.32 -10.24
N PHE A 202 -6.45 2.28 -9.49
CA PHE A 202 -6.18 0.92 -9.93
C PHE A 202 -7.23 0.52 -10.95
N VAL A 203 -6.79 0.13 -12.14
CA VAL A 203 -7.68 -0.38 -13.18
C VAL A 203 -7.29 -1.85 -13.39
N PRO A 204 -8.25 -2.80 -13.32
CA PRO A 204 -7.95 -4.18 -13.67
C PRO A 204 -7.34 -4.20 -15.08
N TYR A 205 -6.22 -4.90 -15.24
CA TYR A 205 -5.57 -5.02 -16.54
C TYR A 205 -6.54 -5.77 -17.48
N PRO A 206 -6.95 -5.18 -18.62
CA PRO A 206 -7.77 -5.88 -19.58
C PRO A 206 -6.94 -7.03 -20.15
N THR A 207 -7.38 -8.26 -19.90
CA THR A 207 -6.78 -9.41 -20.57
C THR A 207 -7.28 -9.47 -22.02
N PRO A 208 -6.55 -10.11 -22.94
CA PRO A 208 -6.87 -10.14 -24.37
C PRO A 208 -8.09 -11.02 -24.69
N GLU A 209 -9.22 -10.81 -24.01
CA GLU A 209 -10.53 -11.29 -24.42
C GLU A 209 -11.02 -10.61 -25.73
N TYR A 210 -10.27 -9.62 -26.25
CA TYR A 210 -10.41 -9.14 -27.62
C TYR A 210 -9.98 -10.14 -28.71
N ASN A 211 -9.29 -11.23 -28.37
CA ASN A 211 -9.03 -12.32 -29.32
C ASN A 211 -10.27 -13.21 -29.59
N GLN A 212 -11.41 -12.94 -28.93
CA GLN A 212 -12.70 -13.58 -29.23
C GLN A 212 -13.70 -12.65 -29.92
N ASN A 213 -13.26 -11.52 -30.50
CA ASN A 213 -14.13 -10.74 -31.37
C ASN A 213 -14.13 -11.35 -32.78
N PRO A 214 -15.20 -12.03 -33.23
CA PRO A 214 -15.27 -12.63 -34.56
C PRO A 214 -15.13 -11.61 -35.70
N PHE A 215 -15.30 -10.31 -35.43
CA PHE A 215 -15.04 -9.24 -36.40
C PHE A 215 -13.59 -9.23 -36.90
N TYR A 216 -12.60 -9.42 -36.02
CA TYR A 216 -11.18 -9.41 -36.41
C TYR A 216 -10.68 -10.75 -36.95
N ASN A 217 -11.49 -11.81 -36.86
CA ASN A 217 -11.21 -13.12 -37.47
C ASN A 217 -11.77 -13.24 -38.90
N GLN A 218 -12.46 -12.20 -39.41
CA GLN A 218 -13.04 -12.19 -40.75
C GLN A 218 -12.50 -11.08 -41.67
N VAL A 219 -11.49 -10.31 -41.23
CA VAL A 219 -10.79 -9.31 -42.06
C VAL A 219 -9.33 -9.69 -42.20
#